data_AF-A0A7L3YZH3-F1
#
_entry.id   AF-A0A7L3YZH3-F1
#
_cell.length_a   1.000
_cell.length_b   1.000
_cell.length_c   1.000
_cell.angle_alpha   90.00
_cell.angle_beta   90.00
_cell.angle_gamma   90.00
#
_symmetry.space_group_name_H-M   'P 1'
#
loop_
_entity.id
_entity.type
_entity.pdbx_description
1 polymer ?
#
loop_
_entity_poly.entity_id
_entity_poly.type
_entity_poly.pdbx_seq_one_letter_code
_entity_poly.pdbx_strand_id
1 'polypeptide(L)'
;VCSATGKPAPKITWLDDKDLDEPPEIHHVQNANGTVTVANRLTFSASHLHALACLLDHPQGRKMKAVYLEKGREGVQKSIIIMAVLIAVVFLTILIYCIIRLINRKRKKLKRCSAPRTPAKEKGLHQDLSEKAMSLHMLKDQHVVDQNK
;
A
#
# COMPACT_ATOMS: atom_id res chain seq x y z
N VAL A 1 22.96 -31.29 9.99
CA VAL A 1 24.13 -32.20 10.11
C VAL A 1 24.79 -32.36 8.74
N CYS A 2 26.12 -32.31 8.67
CA CYS A 2 26.89 -32.63 7.49
C CYS A 2 27.89 -33.75 7.83
N SER A 3 27.98 -34.79 7.01
CA SER A 3 28.81 -35.96 7.29
C SER A 3 29.56 -36.40 6.04
N ALA A 4 30.81 -36.86 6.23
CA ALA A 4 31.62 -37.43 5.17
C ALA A 4 32.58 -38.48 5.71
N THR A 5 32.89 -39.45 4.87
CA THR A 5 33.82 -40.54 5.16
C THR A 5 35.00 -40.48 4.20
N GLY A 6 36.22 -40.58 4.73
CA GLY A 6 37.42 -40.48 3.91
C GLY A 6 38.67 -41.06 4.58
N LYS A 7 39.73 -41.17 3.79
CA LYS A 7 41.08 -41.46 4.26
C LYS A 7 42.05 -40.56 3.46
N PRO A 8 42.75 -39.60 4.09
CA PRO A 8 42.73 -39.25 5.52
C PRO A 8 41.39 -38.69 6.01
N ALA A 9 41.25 -38.44 7.31
CA ALA A 9 40.02 -37.88 7.86
C ALA A 9 39.64 -36.57 7.16
N PRO A 10 38.41 -36.44 6.61
CA PRO A 10 37.98 -35.22 5.95
C PRO A 10 37.74 -34.09 6.96
N LYS A 11 37.97 -32.85 6.55
CA LYS A 11 37.63 -31.66 7.36
C LYS A 11 36.28 -31.11 6.90
N ILE A 12 35.37 -30.91 7.85
CA ILE A 12 34.03 -30.36 7.58
C ILE A 12 33.87 -29.04 8.32
N THR A 13 33.57 -27.97 7.58
CA THR A 13 33.30 -26.64 8.14
C THR A 13 31.97 -26.10 7.67
N TRP A 14 31.27 -25.38 8.54
CA TRP A 14 30.09 -24.61 8.15
C TRP A 14 30.52 -23.23 7.66
N LEU A 15 29.86 -22.78 6.61
CA LEU A 15 29.94 -21.43 6.07
C LEU A 15 28.54 -20.83 6.23
N ASP A 16 28.43 -19.80 7.03
CA ASP A 16 27.22 -19.01 7.25
C ASP A 16 27.42 -17.58 6.77
N ASP A 17 26.32 -16.84 6.73
CA ASP A 17 26.31 -15.40 6.43
C ASP A 17 26.36 -14.56 7.72
N LYS A 18 26.37 -15.21 8.90
CA LYS A 18 26.27 -14.58 10.22
C LYS A 18 26.89 -15.45 11.30
N ASP A 19 27.53 -14.80 12.26
CA ASP A 19 28.12 -15.43 13.44
C ASP A 19 27.17 -16.44 14.10
N LEU A 20 27.65 -17.67 14.28
CA LEU A 20 26.91 -18.76 14.90
C LEU A 20 26.74 -18.48 16.39
N ASP A 21 25.50 -18.56 16.87
CA ASP A 21 25.17 -18.41 18.30
C ASP A 21 25.89 -19.48 19.15
N GLU A 22 26.02 -20.70 18.62
CA GLU A 22 26.69 -21.82 19.26
C GLU A 22 27.73 -22.47 18.34
N PRO A 23 28.87 -22.93 18.89
CA PRO A 23 29.87 -23.61 18.10
C PRO A 23 29.36 -24.98 17.60
N PRO A 24 29.78 -25.41 16.40
CA PRO A 24 29.41 -26.71 15.87
C PRO A 24 29.99 -27.88 16.70
N GLU A 25 29.20 -28.94 16.85
CA GLU A 25 29.62 -30.18 17.49
C GLU A 25 30.17 -31.16 16.44
N ILE A 26 31.42 -31.58 16.62
CA ILE A 26 32.13 -32.43 15.66
C ILE A 26 32.38 -33.80 16.29
N HIS A 27 31.96 -34.85 15.59
CA HIS A 27 32.21 -36.24 15.96
C HIS A 27 33.08 -36.94 14.92
N HIS A 28 33.98 -37.79 15.43
CA HIS A 28 34.86 -38.63 14.63
C HIS A 28 34.57 -40.09 14.94
N VAL A 29 34.33 -40.89 13.90
CA VAL A 29 34.12 -42.34 14.02
C VAL A 29 35.14 -43.05 13.15
N GLN A 30 35.88 -43.97 13.74
CA GLN A 30 36.84 -44.81 13.02
C GLN A 30 36.14 -46.08 12.55
N ASN A 31 36.19 -46.34 11.25
CA ASN A 31 35.51 -47.49 10.65
C ASN A 31 36.45 -48.69 10.59
N ALA A 32 35.88 -49.92 10.58
CA ALA A 32 36.64 -51.16 10.50
C ALA A 32 37.53 -51.26 9.24
N ASN A 33 37.15 -50.59 8.15
CA ASN A 33 37.92 -50.52 6.90
C ASN A 33 39.08 -49.48 6.95
N GLY A 34 39.34 -48.86 8.11
CA GLY A 34 40.40 -47.88 8.30
C GLY A 34 40.12 -46.49 7.72
N THR A 35 38.89 -46.22 7.26
CA THR A 35 38.43 -44.86 6.95
C THR A 35 37.94 -44.15 8.21
N VAL A 36 37.85 -42.82 8.16
CA VAL A 36 37.29 -42.00 9.23
C VAL A 36 36.05 -41.30 8.72
N THR A 37 34.94 -41.44 9.45
CA THR A 37 33.72 -40.66 9.25
C THR A 37 33.76 -39.46 10.18
N VAL A 38 33.61 -38.25 9.63
CA VAL A 38 33.46 -37.01 10.38
C VAL A 38 32.05 -36.50 10.21
N ALA A 39 31.37 -36.20 11.31
CA ALA A 39 30.04 -35.63 11.33
C ALA A 39 30.08 -34.31 12.08
N ASN A 40 29.71 -33.23 11.41
CA ASN A 40 29.62 -31.90 11.99
C ASN A 40 28.14 -31.51 12.12
N ARG A 41 27.69 -31.27 13.35
CA ARG A 41 26.33 -30.85 13.69
C ARG A 41 26.35 -29.40 14.13
N LEU A 42 25.58 -28.58 13.43
CA LEU A 42 25.31 -27.20 13.82
C LEU A 42 23.83 -27.08 14.20
N THR A 43 23.58 -26.49 15.35
CA THR A 43 22.25 -26.07 15.81
C THR A 43 22.19 -24.56 15.69
N PHE A 44 21.09 -24.03 15.15
CA PHE A 44 20.93 -22.60 14.96
C PHE A 44 19.45 -22.23 14.98
N SER A 45 19.15 -20.95 15.25
CA SER A 45 17.78 -20.46 15.16
C SER A 45 17.34 -20.26 13.71
N ALA A 46 16.19 -20.83 13.34
CA ALA A 46 15.59 -20.66 12.02
C ALA A 46 15.24 -19.19 11.68
N SER A 47 15.20 -18.30 12.67
CA SER A 47 15.00 -16.85 12.46
C SER A 47 16.23 -16.14 11.89
N HIS A 48 17.45 -16.67 12.11
CA HIS A 48 18.70 -15.94 11.88
C HIS A 48 19.42 -16.30 10.58
N LEU A 49 19.17 -17.49 10.02
CA LEU A 49 19.89 -18.00 8.85
C LEU A 49 18.99 -18.19 7.63
N HIS A 50 19.40 -17.60 6.51
CA HIS A 50 18.74 -17.75 5.21
C HIS A 50 19.38 -18.83 4.34
N ALA A 51 20.71 -18.95 4.43
CA ALA A 51 21.50 -19.94 3.73
C ALA A 51 22.63 -20.42 4.64
N LEU A 52 22.94 -21.70 4.54
CA LEU A 52 24.04 -22.34 5.23
C LEU A 52 24.73 -23.27 4.25
N ALA A 53 26.05 -23.24 4.17
CA ALA A 53 26.81 -24.17 3.33
C ALA A 53 27.72 -25.04 4.19
N CYS A 54 27.79 -26.32 3.86
CA CYS A 54 28.79 -27.22 4.37
C CYS A 54 29.92 -27.32 3.36
N LEU A 55 31.15 -27.01 3.80
CA LEU A 55 32.37 -27.21 3.03
C LEU A 55 33.08 -28.47 3.52
N LEU A 56 33.31 -29.39 2.59
CA LEU A 56 34.17 -30.54 2.74
C LEU A 56 35.55 -30.19 2.15
N ASP A 57 36.57 -30.32 2.97
CA ASP A 57 37.97 -30.21 2.56
C ASP A 57 38.71 -31.54 2.74
N HIS A 58 39.32 -32.01 1.65
CA HIS A 58 39.99 -33.31 1.59
C HIS A 58 41.08 -33.26 0.50
N PRO A 59 42.21 -33.99 0.64
CA PRO A 59 43.29 -33.96 -0.35
C PRO A 59 42.88 -34.35 -1.78
N GLN A 60 41.83 -35.17 -1.92
CA GLN A 60 41.30 -35.56 -3.24
C GLN A 60 40.38 -34.49 -3.87
N GLY A 61 40.09 -33.41 -3.15
CA GLY A 61 39.29 -32.29 -3.65
C GLY A 61 38.34 -31.72 -2.60
N ARG A 62 37.92 -30.47 -2.86
CA ARG A 62 36.91 -29.76 -2.07
C ARG A 62 35.52 -29.98 -2.65
N LYS A 63 34.52 -30.13 -1.79
CA LYS A 63 33.09 -30.19 -2.16
C LYS A 63 32.29 -29.25 -1.26
N MET A 64 31.29 -28.58 -1.82
CA MET A 64 30.40 -27.71 -1.07
C MET A 64 28.95 -28.11 -1.30
N LYS A 65 28.15 -28.09 -0.24
CA LYS A 65 26.70 -28.28 -0.33
C LYS A 65 25.98 -27.17 0.43
N ALA A 66 25.19 -26.39 -0.29
CA ALA A 66 24.35 -25.36 0.28
C ALA A 66 22.99 -25.92 0.70
N VAL A 67 22.45 -25.39 1.79
CA VAL A 67 21.12 -25.62 2.32
C VAL A 67 20.48 -24.25 2.48
N TYR A 68 19.38 -24.03 1.79
CA TYR A 68 18.59 -22.81 1.91
C TYR A 68 17.44 -23.08 2.86
N LEU A 69 17.29 -22.23 3.87
CA LEU A 69 16.17 -22.29 4.79
C LEU A 69 15.08 -21.42 4.19
N GLU A 70 13.90 -22.00 3.97
CA GLU A 70 12.73 -21.20 3.62
C GLU A 70 12.54 -20.13 4.70
N LYS A 71 12.57 -18.87 4.26
CA LYS A 71 12.37 -17.72 5.14
C LYS A 71 11.08 -17.96 5.93
N GLY A 72 11.24 -18.17 7.23
CA GLY A 72 10.12 -18.40 8.14
C GLY A 72 9.02 -17.38 7.89
N ARG A 73 7.77 -17.84 7.93
CA ARG A 73 6.53 -17.09 7.67
C ARG A 73 6.48 -15.69 8.29
N GLU A 74 7.29 -15.38 9.29
CA GLU A 74 7.47 -14.07 9.90
C GLU A 74 7.78 -12.95 8.91
N GLY A 75 8.69 -13.17 7.95
CA GLY A 75 9.03 -12.15 6.96
C GLY A 75 7.85 -11.83 6.03
N VAL A 76 7.12 -12.88 5.66
CA VAL A 76 5.92 -12.78 4.81
C VAL A 76 4.78 -12.11 5.58
N GLN A 77 4.54 -12.49 6.84
CA GLN A 77 3.51 -11.88 7.69
C GLN A 77 3.79 -10.40 7.95
N LYS A 78 5.03 -10.03 8.27
CA LYS A 78 5.42 -8.62 8.43
C LYS A 78 5.20 -7.84 7.14
N SER A 79 5.57 -8.42 5.99
CA SER A 79 5.33 -7.80 4.68
C SER A 79 3.83 -7.64 4.39
N ILE A 80 2.99 -8.64 4.70
CA ILE A 80 1.54 -8.57 4.49
C ILE A 80 0.94 -7.46 5.36
N ILE A 81 1.31 -7.38 6.64
CA ILE A 81 0.81 -6.35 7.56
C ILE A 81 1.21 -4.96 7.06
N ILE A 82 2.48 -4.76 6.70
CA ILE A 82 2.95 -3.47 6.18
C ILE A 82 2.18 -3.08 4.91
N MET A 83 2.01 -4.01 3.96
CA MET A 83 1.26 -3.74 2.74
C MET A 83 -0.21 -3.42 3.00
N ALA A 84 -0.87 -4.14 3.92
CA ALA A 84 -2.26 -3.86 4.30
C ALA A 84 -2.42 -2.46 4.90
N VAL A 85 -1.49 -2.05 5.78
CA VAL A 85 -1.48 -0.70 6.38
C VAL A 85 -1.27 0.37 5.31
N LEU A 86 -0.32 0.18 4.40
CA LEU A 86 -0.07 1.13 3.31
C LEU A 86 -1.31 1.32 2.43
N ILE A 87 -1.97 0.23 2.07
CA ILE A 87 -3.20 0.25 1.27
C ILE A 87 -4.30 1.04 2.01
N ALA A 88 -4.51 0.75 3.30
CA ALA A 88 -5.52 1.44 4.10
C ALA A 88 -5.26 2.96 4.18
N VAL A 89 -4.01 3.37 4.39
CA VAL A 89 -3.62 4.80 4.42
C VAL A 89 -3.92 5.46 3.08
N VAL A 90 -3.54 4.85 1.96
CA VAL A 90 -3.81 5.39 0.62
C VAL A 90 -5.31 5.55 0.39
N PHE A 91 -6.12 4.53 0.72
CA PHE A 91 -7.58 4.64 0.60
C PHE A 91 -8.16 5.77 1.45
N LEU A 92 -7.74 5.92 2.70
CA LEU A 92 -8.21 7.00 3.58
C LEU A 92 -7.84 8.38 3.03
N THR A 93 -6.62 8.55 2.52
CA THR A 93 -6.19 9.84 1.93
C THR A 93 -7.03 10.21 0.70
N ILE A 94 -7.35 9.24 -0.17
CA ILE A 94 -8.20 9.45 -1.34
C ILE A 94 -9.62 9.83 -0.93
N LEU A 95 -10.19 9.14 0.07
CA LEU A 95 -11.53 9.44 0.58
C LEU A 95 -11.59 10.86 1.16
N ILE A 96 -10.60 11.25 1.97
CA ILE A 96 -10.50 12.61 2.52
C ILE A 96 -10.39 13.65 1.39
N TYR A 97 -9.53 13.41 0.40
CA TYR A 97 -9.38 14.29 -0.75
C TYR A 97 -10.70 14.45 -1.52
N CYS A 98 -11.42 13.34 -1.76
CA CYS A 98 -12.73 13.34 -2.40
C CYS A 98 -13.75 14.17 -1.61
N ILE A 99 -13.83 13.99 -0.30
CA ILE A 99 -14.73 14.76 0.58
C ILE A 99 -14.41 16.25 0.51
N ILE A 100 -13.14 16.64 0.65
CA ILE A 100 -12.69 18.04 0.54
C ILE A 100 -13.07 18.62 -0.83
N ARG A 101 -12.83 17.88 -1.91
CA ARG A 101 -13.16 18.30 -3.27
C ARG A 101 -14.67 18.47 -3.46
N LEU A 102 -15.50 17.60 -2.89
CA LEU A 102 -16.97 17.71 -2.92
C LEU A 102 -17.47 18.93 -2.14
N ILE A 103 -16.93 19.17 -0.94
CA ILE A 103 -17.24 20.37 -0.14
C ILE A 103 -16.86 21.64 -0.92
N ASN A 104 -15.67 21.67 -1.52
CA ASN A 104 -15.22 22.81 -2.33
C ASN A 104 -16.06 23.02 -3.59
N ARG A 105 -16.51 21.95 -4.25
CA ARG A 105 -17.46 22.04 -5.38
C ARG A 105 -18.81 22.61 -4.93
N LYS A 106 -19.36 22.14 -3.80
CA LYS A 106 -20.61 22.69 -3.23
C LYS A 106 -20.45 24.15 -2.85
N ARG A 107 -19.34 24.53 -2.19
CA ARG A 107 -19.03 25.94 -1.85
C ARG A 107 -18.89 26.82 -3.08
N LYS A 108 -18.24 26.37 -4.15
CA LYS A 108 -18.17 27.11 -5.43
C LYS A 108 -19.54 27.28 -6.08
N LYS A 109 -20.41 26.24 -6.05
CA LYS A 109 -21.80 26.35 -6.53
C LYS A 109 -22.58 27.39 -5.72
N LEU A 110 -22.48 27.37 -4.39
CA LEU A 110 -23.17 28.34 -3.54
C LEU A 110 -22.68 29.77 -3.77
N LYS A 111 -21.36 29.98 -3.91
CA LYS A 111 -20.77 31.29 -4.26
C LYS A 111 -21.17 31.80 -5.65
N ARG A 112 -21.43 30.91 -6.62
CA ARG A 112 -21.99 31.31 -7.94
C ARG A 112 -23.45 31.74 -7.84
N CYS A 113 -24.24 31.15 -6.94
CA CYS A 113 -25.62 31.57 -6.70
C CYS A 113 -25.72 32.88 -5.91
N SER A 114 -24.68 33.28 -5.17
CA SER A 114 -24.64 34.50 -4.37
C SER A 114 -23.84 35.66 -4.97
N ALA A 115 -23.46 35.59 -6.26
CA ALA A 115 -22.98 36.76 -6.97
C ALA A 115 -24.11 37.82 -7.06
N PRO A 116 -23.83 39.12 -6.81
CA PRO A 116 -24.84 40.17 -6.85
C PRO A 116 -25.51 40.21 -8.22
N ARG A 117 -26.85 40.19 -8.26
CA ARG A 117 -27.62 40.52 -9.47
C ARG A 117 -27.31 41.97 -9.80
N THR A 118 -26.47 42.20 -10.80
CA THR A 118 -26.40 43.47 -11.51
C THR A 118 -27.77 43.75 -12.15
N PRO A 119 -28.30 44.99 -12.08
CA PRO A 119 -29.61 45.33 -12.58
C PRO A 119 -29.53 45.56 -14.09
N ALA A 120 -29.77 44.52 -14.86
CA ALA A 120 -29.87 44.62 -16.31
C ALA A 120 -31.13 43.93 -16.82
N LYS A 121 -32.30 44.32 -16.30
CA LYS A 121 -33.58 44.13 -17.00
C LYS A 121 -34.72 45.00 -16.46
N GLU A 122 -34.46 46.28 -16.21
CA GLU A 122 -35.49 47.30 -15.90
C GLU A 122 -35.90 48.07 -17.16
N LYS A 123 -36.12 47.37 -18.28
CA LYS A 123 -36.64 48.00 -19.51
C LYS A 123 -37.93 47.35 -20.02
N GLY A 124 -38.17 46.08 -19.70
CA GLY A 124 -39.41 45.38 -20.10
C GLY A 124 -40.60 45.63 -19.17
N LEU A 125 -40.37 45.80 -17.86
CA LEU A 125 -41.46 45.94 -16.89
C LEU A 125 -42.13 47.33 -16.94
N HIS A 126 -41.37 48.37 -17.28
CA HIS A 126 -41.89 49.74 -17.35
C HIS A 126 -42.75 49.98 -18.60
N GLN A 127 -42.46 49.30 -19.71
CA GLN A 127 -43.32 49.33 -20.91
C GLN A 127 -44.66 48.61 -20.65
N ASP A 128 -44.62 47.45 -19.99
CA ASP A 128 -45.83 46.68 -19.68
C ASP A 128 -46.75 47.40 -18.68
N LEU A 129 -46.18 48.08 -17.68
CA LEU A 129 -46.95 48.93 -16.76
C LEU A 129 -47.51 50.20 -17.43
N SER A 130 -46.78 50.80 -18.38
CA SER A 130 -47.25 51.95 -19.16
C SER A 130 -48.41 51.57 -20.09
N GLU A 131 -48.32 50.42 -20.77
CA GLU A 131 -49.36 49.94 -21.67
C GLU A 131 -50.63 49.55 -20.90
N LYS A 132 -50.45 48.92 -19.72
CA LYS A 132 -51.56 48.56 -18.82
C LYS A 132 -52.23 49.78 -18.17
N ALA A 133 -51.47 50.85 -17.91
CA ALA A 133 -52.03 52.11 -17.42
C ALA A 133 -52.82 52.87 -18.50
N MET A 134 -52.34 52.87 -19.75
CA MET A 134 -53.04 53.50 -20.88
C MET A 134 -54.37 52.81 -21.20
N SER A 135 -54.39 51.47 -21.17
CA SER A 135 -55.60 50.69 -21.42
C SER A 135 -56.64 50.82 -20.30
N LEU A 136 -56.23 51.00 -19.03
CA LEU A 136 -57.14 51.30 -17.93
C LEU A 136 -57.77 52.70 -18.01
N HIS A 137 -57.05 53.71 -18.53
CA HIS A 137 -57.60 55.05 -18.71
C HIS A 137 -58.70 55.05 -19.79
N MET A 138 -58.47 54.37 -20.91
CA MET A 138 -59.46 54.27 -22.00
C MET A 138 -60.71 53.48 -21.58
N LEU A 139 -60.58 52.45 -20.73
CA LEU A 139 -61.72 51.72 -20.20
C LEU A 139 -62.56 52.56 -19.21
N LYS A 140 -61.91 53.48 -18.49
CA LYS A 140 -62.58 54.33 -17.50
C LYS A 140 -63.38 55.47 -18.15
N ASP A 141 -62.89 56.03 -19.26
CA ASP A 141 -63.62 57.03 -20.04
C ASP A 141 -64.86 56.44 -20.73
N GLN A 142 -64.81 55.16 -21.15
CA GLN A 142 -65.97 54.47 -21.71
C GLN A 142 -67.09 54.21 -20.69
N HIS A 143 -66.76 54.01 -19.42
CA HIS A 143 -67.76 53.75 -18.38
C HIS A 143 -68.39 55.04 -17.79
N VAL A 144 -67.86 56.22 -18.12
CA VAL A 144 -68.42 57.52 -17.67
C VAL A 144 -69.45 58.08 -18.67
N VAL A 145 -69.46 57.62 -19.93
CA VAL A 145 -70.40 58.10 -20.95
C VAL A 145 -71.78 57.42 -20.89
N ASP A 146 -71.91 56.24 -20.25
CA ASP A 146 -73.17 55.47 -20.22
C ASP A 146 -74.00 55.59 -18.92
N GLN A 147 -73.74 56.58 -18.05
CA GLN A 147 -74.55 56.84 -16.84
C GLN A 147 -75.34 58.16 -16.85
N ASN A 148 -75.46 58.86 -17.98
CA ASN A 148 -76.35 60.02 -18.11
C ASN A 148 -77.31 59.85 -19.30
N LYS A 149 -78.36 59.03 -19.12
CA LYS A 149 -79.63 59.19 -19.85
C LYS A 149 -80.79 58.59 -19.07
#